data_AF-A0A7Y0SJS3-F1
#
_entry.id   AF-A0A7Y0SJS3-F1
#
_cell.length_a   1.000
_cell.length_b   1.000
_cell.length_c   1.000
_cell.angle_alpha   90.00
_cell.angle_beta   90.00
_cell.angle_gamma   90.00
#
_symmetry.space_group_name_H-M   'P 1'
#
loop_
_entity.id
_entity.type
_entity.pdbx_description
1 polymer ?
#
loop_
_entity_poly.entity_id
_entity_poly.type
_entity_poly.pdbx_seq_one_letter_code
_entity_poly.pdbx_strand_id
1 'polypeptide(L)' 'VEFVRDTYKTDEFIPLHAPTFDGNEKAYVMETIESTFVSSVGKFVDDFERKIEAYTGTTKAVATVNGTAALHAALYMA' A
#
# COMPACT_ATOMS: atom_id res chain seq x y z
N VAL A 1 12.32 -26.45 9.72
CA VAL A 1 12.46 -25.98 8.32
C VAL A 1 11.93 -27.03 7.34
N GLU A 2 12.25 -28.31 7.52
CA GLU A 2 11.76 -29.43 6.69
C GLU A 2 10.24 -29.43 6.48
N PHE A 3 9.43 -29.32 7.54
CA PHE A 3 7.97 -29.24 7.43
C PHE A 3 7.45 -28.15 6.47
N VAL A 4 8.10 -26.97 6.48
CA VAL A 4 7.70 -25.85 5.63
C VAL A 4 8.08 -26.13 4.18
N ARG A 5 9.30 -26.63 3.94
CA ARG A 5 9.74 -27.06 2.59
C ARG A 5 8.89 -28.19 2.03
N ASP A 6 8.48 -29.14 2.87
CA ASP A 6 7.58 -30.22 2.51
C ASP A 6 6.17 -29.73 2.15
N THR A 7 5.70 -28.65 2.78
CA THR A 7 4.39 -28.05 2.48
C THR A 7 4.41 -27.32 1.14
N TYR A 8 5.42 -26.49 0.91
CA TYR A 8 5.55 -25.69 -0.32
C TYR A 8 6.28 -26.40 -1.47
N LYS A 9 6.76 -27.63 -1.22
CA LYS A 9 7.47 -28.49 -2.20
C LYS A 9 8.64 -27.77 -2.90
N THR A 10 9.44 -27.03 -2.12
CA THR A 10 10.58 -26.28 -2.64
C THR A 10 11.74 -26.24 -1.66
N ASP A 11 12.96 -26.30 -2.19
CA ASP A 11 14.21 -26.05 -1.46
C ASP A 11 14.69 -24.60 -1.58
N GLU A 12 14.00 -23.77 -2.38
CA GLU A 12 14.28 -22.35 -2.51
C GLU A 12 13.97 -21.56 -1.22
N PHE A 13 14.41 -20.30 -1.20
CA PHE A 13 14.08 -19.40 -0.10
C PHE A 13 12.57 -19.16 -0.05
N ILE A 14 11.94 -19.43 1.10
CA ILE A 14 10.51 -19.22 1.33
C ILE A 14 10.36 -17.89 2.10
N PRO A 15 9.97 -16.78 1.45
CA PRO A 15 9.78 -15.52 2.14
C PRO A 15 8.55 -15.59 3.07
N LEU A 16 8.64 -14.95 4.24
CA LEU A 16 7.48 -14.81 5.14
C LEU A 16 6.45 -13.81 4.59
N HIS A 17 6.93 -12.78 3.89
CA HIS A 17 6.12 -11.76 3.26
C HIS A 17 6.88 -11.18 2.06
N ALA A 18 6.21 -11.05 0.93
CA ALA A 18 6.76 -10.46 -0.28
C ALA A 18 5.72 -9.51 -0.90
N PRO A 19 6.15 -8.33 -1.42
CA PRO A 19 5.27 -7.49 -2.21
C PRO A 19 4.70 -8.26 -3.41
N THR A 20 3.41 -8.10 -3.66
CA THR A 20 2.74 -8.65 -4.84
C THR A 20 2.29 -7.48 -5.71
N PHE A 21 2.59 -7.56 -7.01
CA PHE A 21 2.21 -6.57 -8.02
C PHE A 21 1.55 -7.30 -9.19
N ASP A 22 0.40 -7.93 -8.93
CA ASP A 22 -0.34 -8.78 -9.86
C ASP A 22 -1.56 -8.07 -10.49
N GLY A 23 -1.72 -6.76 -10.23
CA GLY A 23 -2.82 -5.94 -10.73
C GLY A 23 -2.36 -4.74 -11.55
N ASN A 24 -2.98 -3.59 -11.28
CA ASN A 24 -2.79 -2.35 -12.05
C ASN A 24 -1.66 -1.47 -11.51
N GLU A 25 -0.84 -1.93 -10.57
CA GLU A 25 0.13 -1.10 -9.85
C GLU A 25 1.12 -0.46 -10.83
N LYS A 26 1.65 -1.23 -11.78
CA LYS A 26 2.53 -0.71 -12.82
C LYS A 26 1.84 0.33 -13.70
N ALA A 27 0.59 0.08 -14.09
CA ALA A 27 -0.18 1.00 -14.93
C ALA A 27 -0.40 2.35 -14.23
N TYR A 28 -0.78 2.32 -12.95
CA TYR A 28 -1.01 3.55 -12.16
C TYR A 28 0.29 4.33 -11.93
N VAL A 29 1.41 3.66 -11.67
CA VAL A 29 2.72 4.32 -11.56
C VAL A 29 3.11 4.98 -12.90
N MET A 30 2.95 4.28 -14.02
CA MET A 30 3.25 4.84 -15.34
C MET A 30 2.36 6.03 -15.66
N GLU A 31 1.05 5.95 -15.40
CA GLU A 31 0.12 7.07 -15.58
C GLU A 31 0.54 8.28 -14.72
N THR A 32 0.98 8.05 -13.47
CA THR A 32 1.47 9.13 -12.60
C THR A 32 2.68 9.83 -13.21
N ILE A 33 3.65 9.06 -13.72
CA ILE A 33 4.85 9.60 -14.37
C ILE A 33 4.49 10.38 -15.63
N GLU A 34 3.63 9.81 -16.50
CA GLU A 34 3.17 10.43 -17.75
C GLU A 34 2.39 11.72 -17.49
N SER A 35 1.58 11.76 -16.42
CA SER A 35 0.86 12.97 -16.02
C SER A 35 1.77 14.09 -15.50
N THR A 36 3.04 13.79 -15.21
CA THR A 36 4.03 14.65 -14.53
C THR A 36 3.66 15.07 -13.10
N PHE A 37 2.51 14.62 -12.59
CA PHE A 37 2.02 14.97 -11.25
C PHE A 37 2.54 13.97 -10.20
N VAL A 38 3.86 13.96 -10.01
CA VAL A 38 4.59 13.07 -9.08
C VAL A 38 4.74 13.71 -7.69
N SER A 39 3.61 14.09 -7.07
CA SER A 39 3.58 14.81 -5.80
C SER A 39 2.89 14.02 -4.69
N SER A 40 2.94 14.54 -3.45
CA SER A 40 2.19 14.03 -2.29
C SER A 40 0.70 14.38 -2.33
N VAL A 41 0.26 15.04 -3.39
CA VAL A 41 -1.12 15.32 -3.73
C VAL A 41 -1.33 14.75 -5.14
N GLY A 42 -2.54 14.30 -5.48
CA GLY A 42 -2.87 13.91 -6.86
C GLY A 42 -3.97 12.88 -6.96
N LYS A 43 -4.38 12.61 -8.21
CA LYS A 43 -5.48 11.69 -8.55
C LYS A 43 -5.42 10.38 -7.75
N PHE A 44 -4.26 9.72 -7.74
CA PHE A 44 -4.12 8.42 -7.08
C PHE A 44 -4.06 8.51 -5.55
N VAL A 45 -3.67 9.67 -4.98
CA VAL A 45 -3.78 9.92 -3.53
C VAL A 45 -5.24 10.06 -3.15
N ASP A 46 -5.99 10.91 -3.87
CA ASP A 46 -7.42 11.12 -3.60
C ASP A 46 -8.24 9.83 -3.82
N ASP A 47 -7.92 9.06 -4.85
CA ASP A 47 -8.55 7.75 -5.12
C ASP A 47 -8.23 6.74 -4.02
N PHE A 48 -7.00 6.72 -3.51
CA PHE A 48 -6.60 5.83 -2.42
C PHE A 48 -7.38 6.15 -1.15
N GLU A 49 -7.45 7.43 -0.76
CA GLU A 49 -8.20 7.87 0.42
C GLU A 49 -9.68 7.48 0.31
N ARG A 50 -10.34 7.77 -0.82
CA ARG A 50 -11.75 7.36 -1.06
C ARG A 50 -11.96 5.85 -0.99
N LYS A 51 -11.03 5.05 -1.54
CA LYS A 51 -11.12 3.59 -1.48
C LYS A 51 -10.96 3.07 -0.06
N ILE A 52 -10.07 3.67 0.74
CA ILE A 52 -9.91 3.31 2.16
C ILE A 52 -11.14 3.72 2.97
N GLU A 53 -11.73 4.88 2.71
CA GLU A 53 -13.03 5.29 3.29
C GLU A 53 -14.09 4.21 3.05
N ALA A 54 -14.27 3.81 1.78
CA ALA A 54 -15.24 2.78 1.41
C ALA A 54 -14.94 1.41 2.01
N TYR A 55 -13.66 1.00 2.04
CA TYR A 55 -13.25 -0.31 2.55
C TYR A 55 -13.43 -0.44 4.06
N THR A 56 -13.12 0.62 4.81
CA THR A 56 -13.16 0.61 6.28
C THR A 56 -14.49 1.09 6.86
N GLY A 57 -15.31 1.80 6.08
CA GLY A 57 -16.54 2.43 6.53
C GLY A 57 -16.34 3.70 7.37
N THR A 58 -15.11 4.24 7.43
CA THR A 58 -14.84 5.51 8.11
C THR A 58 -15.40 6.69 7.30
N THR A 59 -15.73 7.78 7.98
CA THR A 59 -16.17 9.03 7.33
C THR A 59 -15.04 9.68 6.51
N LYS A 60 -13.79 9.56 6.98
CA LYS A 60 -12.61 10.14 6.33
C LYS A 60 -11.35 9.29 6.49
N ALA A 61 -10.52 9.27 5.45
CA ALA A 61 -9.18 8.70 5.46
C ALA A 61 -8.15 9.73 4.99
N VAL A 62 -6.93 9.65 5.51
CA VAL A 62 -5.81 10.53 5.13
C VAL A 62 -4.60 9.67 4.80
N ALA A 63 -4.06 9.83 3.59
CA ALA A 63 -2.84 9.17 3.17
C ALA A 63 -1.62 9.80 3.86
N THR A 64 -0.77 8.96 4.44
CA THR A 64 0.48 9.39 5.07
C THR A 64 1.66 8.62 4.51
N VAL A 65 2.88 9.12 4.76
CA VAL A 65 4.11 8.52 4.24
C VAL A 65 4.40 7.13 4.84
N ASN A 66 3.83 6.81 6.01
CA ASN A 66 3.85 5.49 6.65
C ASN A 66 2.95 5.46 7.92
N GLY A 67 2.78 4.27 8.50
CA GLY A 67 1.98 4.08 9.71
C GLY A 67 2.49 4.85 10.94
N THR A 68 3.80 5.00 11.13
CA THR A 68 4.36 5.77 12.25
C THR A 68 4.00 7.26 12.15
N ALA A 69 4.07 7.83 10.95
CA ALA A 69 3.66 9.21 10.69
C ALA A 69 2.15 9.40 10.91
N ALA A 70 1.32 8.42 10.55
CA ALA A 70 -0.12 8.44 10.86
C ALA A 70 -0.38 8.50 12.37
N LEU A 71 0.29 7.65 13.16
CA LEU A 71 0.16 7.66 14.62
C LEU A 71 0.66 8.97 15.23
N HIS A 72 1.80 9.49 14.75
CA HIS A 72 2.33 10.75 15.22
C HIS A 72 1.37 11.91 14.94
N ALA A 73 0.82 12.01 13.73
CA ALA A 73 -0.16 13.03 13.38
C ALA A 73 -1.45 12.90 14.21
N ALA A 74 -1.94 11.68 14.41
CA ALA A 74 -3.13 11.43 15.21
C ALA A 74 -2.94 11.87 16.68
N LEU A 75 -1.78 11.62 17.26
CA LEU A 75 -1.45 12.05 18.63
C LEU A 75 -1.16 13.55 18.72
N TYR A 76 -0.55 14.15 17.70
CA TYR A 76 -0.27 15.58 17.67
C TYR A 76 -1.55 16.44 17.59
N MET A 77 -2.58 15.92 16.93
CA MET A 77 -3.87 16.59 16.75
C MET A 77 -4.88 16.32 17.87
N ALA A 78 -4.56 15.42 18.82
CA ALA A 78 -5.41 15.04 19.95
C ALA A 78 -5.30 16.05 21.10
#